data_AF-A0A7C5ZHE0-F1
#
_entry.id   AF-A0A7C5ZHE0-F1
#
_cell.length_a   1.000
_cell.length_b   1.000
_cell.length_c   1.000
_cell.angle_alpha   90.00
_cell.angle_beta   90.00
_cell.angle_gamma   90.00
#
_symmetry.space_group_name_H-M   'P 1'
#
loop_
_entity.id
_entity.type
_entity.pdbx_description
1 polymer ?
#
loop_
_entity_poly.entity_id
_entity_poly.type
_entity_poly.pdbx_seq_one_letter_code
_entity_poly.pdbx_strand_id
1 'polypeptide(L)' 'MLLALVRQIPMQDRHLRTGVYDRSYAFPDWHLAGATLGLLGFGRIAQLMGRRMAAFDVKLIAHDPYVDPNCEPALW' A
#
# COMPACT_ATOMS: atom_id res chain seq x y z
N MET A 1 4.03 6.07 3.78
CA MET A 1 4.98 4.95 3.98
C MET A 1 4.81 3.86 2.93
N LEU A 2 3.62 3.27 2.73
CA LEU A 2 3.39 2.20 1.74
C LEU A 2 3.98 2.50 0.34
N LEU A 3 3.61 3.62 -0.28
CA LEU A 3 4.08 4.01 -1.61
C LEU A 3 5.60 4.19 -1.68
N ALA A 4 6.22 4.69 -0.62
CA ALA A 4 7.66 4.89 -0.56
C ALA A 4 8.42 3.55 -0.53
N LEU A 5 7.85 2.52 0.09
CA LEU A 5 8.41 1.17 0.10
C LEU A 5 8.25 0.49 -1.26
N VAL A 6 7.04 0.54 -1.84
CA VAL A 6 6.76 -0.02 -3.17
C VAL A 6 7.69 0.58 -4.23
N ARG A 7 7.98 1.88 -4.13
CA ARG A 7 8.86 2.58 -5.08
C ARG A 7 10.32 2.68 -4.64
N GLN A 8 10.70 2.06 -3.52
CA GLN A 8 12.06 2.11 -2.97
C GLN A 8 12.65 3.53 -2.86
N ILE A 9 11.79 4.54 -2.65
CA ILE A 9 12.17 5.96 -2.68
C ILE A 9 13.32 6.27 -1.70
N PRO A 10 13.30 5.80 -0.43
CA PRO A 10 14.39 6.10 0.50
C PRO A 10 15.74 5.51 0.08
N MET A 11 15.72 4.38 -0.63
CA MET A 11 16.94 3.72 -1.11
C MET A 11 17.51 4.47 -2.32
N GLN A 12 16.65 4.89 -3.25
CA GLN A 12 17.04 5.68 -4.40
C GLN A 12 17.51 7.09 -4.01
N ASP A 13 16.84 7.74 -3.04
CA ASP A 13 17.27 9.05 -2.51
C ASP A 13 18.69 8.99 -1.93
N ARG A 14 19.02 7.94 -1.18
CA ARG A 14 20.38 7.74 -0.65
C ARG A 14 21.42 7.54 -1.76
N HIS A 15 21.11 6.75 -2.79
CA HIS A 15 22.01 6.56 -3.93
C HIS A 15 22.23 7.85 -4.73
N LEU A 16 21.15 8.62 -4.95
CA LEU A 16 21.26 9.91 -5.62
C LEU A 16 22.17 10.87 -4.84
N ARG A 17 22.08 10.86 -3.50
CA ARG A 17 22.94 11.68 -2.63
C ARG A 17 24.42 11.30 -2.68
N THR A 18 24.78 10.08 -3.10
CA THR A 18 26.19 9.69 -3.31
C THR A 18 26.72 10.08 -4.70
N GLY A 19 25.91 10.77 -5.52
CA GLY A 19 26.27 11.18 -6.87
C GLY A 19 26.06 10.11 -7.93
N VAL A 20 25.49 8.97 -7.56
CA VAL A 20 25.22 7.85 -8.47
C VAL A 20 23.77 7.92 -8.94
N TYR A 21 23.56 8.15 -10.24
CA TYR A 21 22.26 8.08 -10.88
C TYR A 21 22.19 6.87 -11.81
N ASP A 22 21.72 5.75 -11.29
CA ASP A 22 21.52 4.53 -12.07
C ASP A 22 20.04 4.36 -12.45
N ARG A 23 19.75 4.52 -13.74
CA ARG A 23 18.39 4.36 -14.29
C ARG A 23 17.91 2.92 -14.27
N SER A 24 18.83 1.95 -14.21
CA SER A 24 18.52 0.53 -14.22
C SER A 24 17.89 0.09 -12.90
N TYR A 25 18.33 0.66 -11.78
CA TYR A 25 17.76 0.45 -10.43
C TYR A 25 16.55 1.34 -10.13
N ALA A 26 16.22 2.28 -11.01
CA ALA A 26 15.14 3.25 -10.79
C ALA A 26 13.73 2.64 -11.00
N PHE A 27 13.64 1.48 -11.66
CA PHE A 27 12.39 0.78 -11.93
C PHE A 27 12.18 -0.33 -10.91
N PRO A 28 11.35 -0.12 -9.88
CA PRO A 28 10.98 -1.20 -8.98
C PRO A 28 10.20 -2.26 -9.76
N ASP A 29 10.57 -3.53 -9.61
CA ASP A 29 9.85 -4.66 -10.22
C ASP A 29 8.43 -4.82 -9.64
N TRP A 30 8.13 -4.16 -8.53
CA TRP A 30 6.86 -4.25 -7.83
C TRP A 30 5.89 -3.12 -8.17
N HIS A 31 4.64 -3.49 -8.48
CA HIS A 31 3.54 -2.57 -8.75
C HIS A 31 2.46 -2.68 -7.68
N LEU A 32 1.87 -1.54 -7.30
CA LEU A 32 0.78 -1.53 -6.32
C LEU A 32 -0.53 -2.02 -6.94
N ALA A 33 -0.80 -1.67 -8.21
CA ALA A 33 -1.98 -2.15 -8.93
C ALA A 33 -1.95 -3.67 -9.07
N GLY A 34 -3.10 -4.31 -8.85
CA GLY A 34 -3.26 -5.76 -8.81
C GLY A 34 -2.75 -6.44 -7.53
N ALA A 35 -2.09 -5.71 -6.62
CA ALA A 35 -1.61 -6.27 -5.37
C ALA A 35 -2.75 -6.46 -4.36
N THR A 36 -2.54 -7.36 -3.40
CA THR A 36 -3.48 -7.57 -2.28
C THR A 36 -2.97 -6.84 -1.03
N LEU A 37 -3.79 -5.95 -0.47
CA LEU A 37 -3.49 -5.21 0.77
C LEU A 37 -4.31 -5.79 1.94
N GLY A 38 -3.61 -6.37 2.92
CA GLY A 38 -4.19 -6.87 4.16
C GLY A 38 -4.20 -5.81 5.26
N LEU A 39 -5.36 -5.60 5.89
CA LEU A 39 -5.55 -4.76 7.07
C LEU A 39 -5.87 -5.64 8.29
N LEU A 40 -5.07 -5.52 9.35
CA LEU A 40 -5.34 -6.14 10.63
C LEU A 40 -6.04 -5.12 11.53
N GLY A 41 -7.28 -5.41 11.90
CA GLY A 41 -8.23 -4.47 12.45
C GLY A 41 -9.05 -3.75 11.37
N PHE A 42 -10.32 -3.50 11.67
CA PHE A 42 -11.29 -2.85 10.79
C PHE A 42 -12.02 -1.69 11.50
N GLY A 43 -11.27 -0.97 12.34
CA GLY A 43 -11.71 0.31 12.92
C GLY A 43 -11.62 1.49 11.96
N ARG A 44 -11.84 2.70 12.48
CA ARG A 44 -11.92 3.95 11.70
C ARG A 44 -10.69 4.23 10.82
N ILE A 45 -9.49 3.94 11.31
CA ILE A 45 -8.23 4.15 10.55
C ILE A 45 -8.14 3.18 9.37
N ALA A 46 -8.46 1.91 9.60
CA ALA A 46 -8.43 0.87 8.56
C ALA A 46 -9.44 1.18 7.44
N GLN A 47 -10.65 1.61 7.80
CA GLN A 47 -11.65 2.05 6.83
C GLN A 47 -11.19 3.27 6.01
N LEU A 48 -10.60 4.28 6.67
CA LEU A 48 -10.03 5.44 6.02
C LEU A 48 -8.83 5.10 5.11
N MET A 49 -8.07 4.06 5.46
CA MET A 49 -7.00 3.53 4.62
C MET A 49 -7.59 2.81 3.40
N GLY A 50 -8.61 1.98 3.59
CA GLY A 50 -9.35 1.31 2.50
C GLY A 50 -9.85 2.29 1.44
N ARG A 51 -10.51 3.37 1.87
CA ARG A 51 -10.99 4.44 0.95
C ARG A 51 -9.87 5.10 0.15
N ARG A 52 -8.70 5.34 0.75
CA ARG A 52 -7.55 5.91 0.03
C ARG A 52 -6.93 4.92 -0.96
N MET A 53 -7.01 3.64 -0.64
CA MET A 53 -6.43 2.57 -1.45
C MET A 53 -7.34 2.12 -2.59
N ALA A 54 -8.64 2.44 -2.55
CA ALA A 54 -9.60 2.15 -3.62
C ALA A 54 -9.16 2.69 -5.00
N ALA A 55 -8.47 3.83 -5.04
CA ALA A 55 -7.97 4.43 -6.29
C ALA A 55 -6.74 3.72 -6.89
N PHE A 56 -6.13 2.77 -6.17
CA PHE A 56 -4.87 2.13 -6.56
C PHE A 56 -5.04 0.72 -7.16
N ASP A 57 -6.28 0.31 -7.47
CA ASP A 57 -6.59 -1.00 -8.05
C ASP A 57 -6.01 -2.17 -7.24
N VAL A 58 -6.21 -2.12 -5.92
CA VAL A 58 -5.74 -3.15 -4.99
C VAL A 58 -6.89 -4.03 -4.52
N LYS A 59 -6.61 -5.31 -4.30
CA LYS A 59 -7.54 -6.20 -3.58
C LYS A 59 -7.38 -5.97 -2.08
N LEU A 60 -8.36 -5.34 -1.44
CA LEU A 60 -8.33 -5.10 0.00
C LEU A 60 -8.90 -6.31 0.77
N ILE A 61 -8.18 -6.78 1.79
CA ILE A 61 -8.65 -7.80 2.72
C ILE A 61 -8.50 -7.23 4.13
N ALA A 62 -9.49 -7.40 5.00
CA ALA A 62 -9.41 -6.98 6.39
C ALA A 62 -9.78 -8.13 7.33
N HIS A 63 -9.17 -8.17 8.50
CA HIS A 63 -9.53 -9.11 9.56
C HIS A 63 -9.62 -8.39 10.90
N ASP A 64 -10.77 -8.49 11.58
CA ASP A 64 -11.01 -7.93 12.90
C ASP A 64 -11.91 -8.89 13.70
N PRO A 65 -11.50 -9.33 14.91
CA PRO A 65 -12.28 -10.27 15.73
C PRO A 65 -13.60 -9.69 16.28
N TYR A 66 -13.78 -8.37 16.24
CA TYR A 66 -14.96 -7.69 16.78
C TYR A 66 -15.93 -7.21 15.70
N VAL A 67 -15.60 -7.39 14.42
CA VAL A 67 -16.47 -7.00 13.32
C VAL A 67 -17.28 -8.21 12.87
N ASP A 68 -18.59 -7.99 12.72
CA ASP A 68 -19.50 -9.01 12.21
C ASP A 68 -19.01 -9.45 10.81
N PRO A 69 -18.76 -10.75 10.58
CA PRO A 69 -18.33 -11.26 9.28
C PRO A 69 -19.35 -10.99 8.15
N ASN A 70 -20.61 -10.69 8.50
CA ASN A 70 -21.66 -10.31 7.57
C ASN A 70 -21.80 -8.78 7.41
N CYS A 71 -20.96 -7.99 8.07
CA CYS A 71 -20.88 -6.56 7.83
C CYS A 71 -20.42 -6.35 6.40
N GLU A 72 -21.36 -5.95 5.53
CA GLU A 72 -21.01 -5.53 4.18
C GLU A 72 -19.94 -4.45 4.30
N PRO A 73 -18.75 -4.65 3.71
CA PRO A 73 -17.70 -3.65 3.78
C PRO A 73 -18.31 -2.40 3.18
N ALA A 74 -18.46 -1.35 4.00
CA ALA A 74 -18.99 -0.07 3.57
C ALA A 74 -18.22 0.30 2.31
N LEU A 75 -18.92 0.19 1.16
CA LEU A 75 -18.36 0.28 -0.17
C LEU A 75 -17.48 1.53 -0.18
N TRP A 76 -16.18 1.30 -0.24
CA TRP A 76 -15.19 2.35 -0.26
C TRP A 76 -15.40 3.22 -1.49
#